data_AF-A0A7G7XGH2-F1
#
_entry.id   AF-A0A7G7XGH2-F1
#
_cell.length_a   1.000
_cell.length_b   1.000
_cell.length_c   1.000
_cell.angle_alpha   90.00
_cell.angle_beta   90.00
_cell.angle_gamma   90.00
#
_symmetry.space_group_name_H-M   'P 1'
#
loop_
_entity.id
_entity.type
_entity.pdbx_description
1 polymer ?
#
loop_
_entity_poly.entity_id
_entity_poly.type
_entity_poly.pdbx_seq_one_letter_code
_entity_poly.pdbx_strand_id
1 'polypeptide(L)'
;MKLFLQGDRGKALCEHCQQVVGITYLRRDVPFSDGHGLARDILVGVCDQCATTVAIPPQSTPAIKEARQQPLTSIEARLPAVYLDVLDAAMHSVIEDAGVQMRKLFLSYYFNARVAPCLERAHSAFTAYLAEQAEARQLPAVHSMKRLSLKVNHYVAEDLARLLQATRMTQTELLKSLIAQMRLDVLEGGNPAAIADLREMARLGL
;
A
#
# COMPACT_ATOMS: atom_id res chain seq x y z
N MET A 1 8.52 29.41 -1.87
CA MET A 1 8.90 28.90 -0.53
C MET A 1 10.38 29.20 -0.32
N LYS A 2 10.78 29.74 0.83
CA LYS A 2 12.20 29.86 1.20
C LYS A 2 12.67 28.54 1.82
N LEU A 3 13.81 28.02 1.37
CA LEU A 3 14.47 26.88 1.99
C LEU A 3 15.34 27.37 3.15
N PHE A 4 15.28 26.67 4.28
CA PHE A 4 16.11 26.92 5.44
C PHE A 4 17.24 25.89 5.53
N LEU A 5 18.42 26.31 5.95
CA LEU A 5 19.57 25.46 6.19
C LEU A 5 19.84 25.35 7.69
N GLN A 6 20.55 24.29 8.08
CA GLN A 6 21.04 24.19 9.45
C GLN A 6 22.01 25.33 9.73
N GLY A 7 21.82 26.00 10.87
CA GLY A 7 22.55 27.21 11.24
C GLY A 7 21.90 28.52 10.78
N ASP A 8 20.87 28.48 9.92
CA ASP A 8 20.11 29.68 9.58
C ASP A 8 19.51 30.32 10.84
N ARG A 9 19.43 31.64 10.85
CA ARG A 9 18.89 32.40 11.97
C ARG A 9 17.60 33.12 11.59
N GLY A 10 16.73 33.31 12.58
CA GLY A 10 15.46 33.99 12.42
C GLY A 10 14.92 34.54 13.73
N LYS A 11 13.63 34.91 13.72
CA LYS A 11 12.89 35.26 14.93
C LYS A 11 11.57 34.50 14.97
N ALA A 12 11.14 34.07 16.15
CA ALA A 12 9.86 33.42 16.37
C ALA A 12 9.31 33.77 17.77
N LEU A 13 8.01 33.59 17.97
CA LEU A 13 7.41 33.66 19.30
C LEU A 13 7.74 32.36 20.06
N CYS A 14 8.29 32.48 21.26
CA CYS A 14 8.54 31.34 22.12
C CYS A 14 7.49 31.27 23.23
N GLU A 15 6.72 30.18 23.28
CA GLU A 15 5.72 29.95 24.33
C GLU A 15 6.34 29.72 25.72
N HIS A 16 7.60 29.29 25.79
CA HIS A 16 8.29 29.14 27.08
C HIS A 16 8.80 30.47 27.62
N CYS A 17 9.40 31.31 26.76
CA CYS A 17 9.92 32.62 27.14
C CYS A 17 8.87 33.73 27.13
N GLN A 18 7.69 33.49 26.55
CA GLN A 18 6.59 34.45 26.41
C GLN A 18 6.98 35.75 25.67
N GLN A 19 7.91 35.66 24.72
CA GLN A 19 8.40 36.81 23.94
C GLN A 19 8.90 36.40 22.56
N VAL A 20 9.10 37.37 21.68
CA VAL A 20 9.79 37.16 20.40
C VAL A 20 11.28 36.96 20.66
N VAL A 21 11.82 35.83 20.25
CA VAL A 21 13.21 35.43 20.48
C VAL A 21 13.96 35.24 19.16
N GLY A 22 15.29 35.34 19.23
CA GLY A 22 16.16 34.80 18.19
C GLY A 22 16.05 33.28 18.14
N ILE A 23 16.06 32.73 16.93
CA ILE A 23 16.08 31.29 16.71
C ILE A 23 17.23 30.90 15.80
N THR A 24 17.75 29.69 16.02
CA THR A 24 18.71 29.03 15.13
C THR A 24 18.11 27.71 14.64
N TYR A 25 18.17 27.46 13.33
CA TYR A 25 17.67 26.22 12.75
C TYR A 25 18.64 25.07 12.99
N LEU A 26 18.17 24.01 13.66
CA LEU A 26 18.95 22.82 14.02
C LEU A 26 18.17 21.55 13.66
N ARG A 27 18.89 20.43 13.54
CA ARG A 27 18.28 19.10 13.40
C ARG A 27 17.97 18.51 14.77
N ARG A 28 16.71 18.09 14.98
CA ARG A 28 16.26 17.49 16.24
C ARG A 28 15.15 16.48 16.02
N ASP A 29 15.06 15.56 16.96
CA ASP A 29 13.88 14.74 17.19
C ASP A 29 12.80 15.57 17.89
N VAL A 30 11.57 15.55 17.36
CA VAL A 30 10.43 16.30 17.91
C VAL A 30 9.30 15.34 18.27
N PRO A 31 8.94 15.17 19.55
CA PRO A 31 7.79 14.37 19.95
C PRO A 31 6.48 15.02 19.48
N PHE A 32 5.49 14.20 19.15
CA PHE A 32 4.15 14.70 18.87
C PHE A 32 3.44 15.11 20.17
N SER A 33 2.61 16.15 20.07
CA SER A 33 1.88 16.71 21.22
C SER A 33 0.85 15.75 21.83
N ASP A 34 0.42 14.73 21.06
CA ASP A 34 -0.44 13.65 21.52
C ASP A 34 0.32 12.56 22.31
N GLY A 35 1.65 12.68 22.43
CA GLY A 35 2.51 11.72 23.12
C GLY A 35 2.80 10.44 22.35
N HIS A 36 2.24 10.27 21.15
CA HIS A 36 2.32 9.03 20.38
C HIS A 36 3.26 9.14 19.19
N GLY A 37 4.55 9.03 19.46
CA GLY A 37 5.60 9.03 18.44
C GLY A 37 6.37 10.34 18.36
N LEU A 38 7.33 10.39 17.44
CA LEU A 38 8.22 11.53 17.27
C LEU A 38 8.72 11.59 15.83
N ALA A 39 8.84 12.80 15.28
CA ALA A 39 9.49 13.05 14.01
C ALA A 39 11.00 13.10 14.23
N ARG A 40 11.73 12.16 13.64
CA ARG A 40 13.18 12.02 13.81
C ARG A 40 13.94 12.97 12.88
N ASP A 41 15.01 13.54 13.40
CA ASP A 41 16.01 14.28 12.64
C ASP A 41 15.43 15.35 11.67
N ILE A 42 14.43 16.11 12.13
CA ILE A 42 13.81 17.16 11.32
C ILE A 42 14.47 18.52 11.58
N LEU A 43 14.45 19.40 10.58
CA LEU A 43 14.92 20.77 10.77
C LEU A 43 13.89 21.54 11.58
N VAL A 44 14.34 22.26 12.62
CA VAL A 44 13.49 23.04 13.53
C VAL A 44 14.18 24.33 13.95
N GLY A 45 13.40 25.39 14.15
CA GLY A 45 13.88 26.62 14.78
C GLY A 45 13.89 26.45 16.30
N VAL A 46 15.07 26.58 16.90
CA VAL A 46 15.29 26.45 18.35
C VAL A 46 15.47 27.83 18.95
N CYS A 47 14.79 28.10 20.07
CA CYS A 47 14.96 29.33 20.84
C CYS A 47 16.41 29.45 21.35
N ASP A 48 17.08 30.56 21.03
CA ASP A 48 18.46 30.81 21.45
C ASP A 48 18.59 31.02 22.99
N GLN A 49 17.48 31.20 23.72
CA GLN A 49 17.47 31.45 25.17
C GLN A 49 17.19 30.19 26.00
N CYS A 50 16.12 29.45 25.69
CA CYS A 50 15.67 28.29 26.48
C CYS A 50 15.85 26.95 25.77
N ALA A 51 16.42 26.96 24.56
CA ALA A 51 16.64 25.79 23.72
C ALA A 51 15.36 25.00 23.37
N THR A 52 14.16 25.53 23.55
CA THR A 52 12.89 24.89 23.13
C THR A 52 12.72 24.98 21.61
N THR A 53 12.14 23.95 20.99
CA THR A 53 11.70 24.00 19.60
C THR A 53 10.48 24.93 19.47
N VAL A 54 10.58 25.98 18.67
CA VAL A 54 9.54 27.02 18.54
C VAL A 54 9.06 27.24 17.11
N ALA A 55 9.73 26.65 16.11
CA ALA A 55 9.30 26.71 14.72
C ALA A 55 9.68 25.42 13.99
N ILE A 56 8.88 25.04 13.00
CA ILE A 56 9.19 23.94 12.07
C ILE A 56 8.97 24.48 10.65
N PRO A 57 10.00 24.53 9.79
CA PRO A 57 9.86 25.00 8.43
C PRO A 57 9.06 24.00 7.57
N PRO A 58 8.32 24.43 6.53
CA PRO A 58 7.48 23.56 5.70
C PRO A 58 8.21 22.38 5.04
N GLN A 59 9.51 22.51 4.79
CA GLN A 59 10.36 21.44 4.26
C GLN A 59 10.49 20.21 5.18
N SER A 60 10.20 20.35 6.48
CA SER A 60 10.17 19.24 7.45
C SER A 60 8.81 18.54 7.50
N THR A 61 7.77 19.07 6.85
CA THR A 61 6.41 18.50 6.86
C THR A 61 6.34 17.07 6.32
N PRO A 62 7.06 16.68 5.24
CA PRO A 62 7.05 15.29 4.77
C PRO A 62 7.54 14.29 5.82
N ALA A 63 8.64 14.59 6.51
CA ALA A 63 9.19 13.74 7.57
C ALA A 63 8.25 13.64 8.78
N ILE A 64 7.53 14.72 9.12
CA ILE A 64 6.47 14.68 10.14
C ILE A 64 5.30 13.80 9.70
N LYS A 65 4.86 13.92 8.45
CA LYS A 65 3.79 13.08 7.89
C LYS A 65 4.19 11.61 7.87
N GLU A 66 5.45 11.33 7.53
CA GLU A 66 6.03 9.99 7.57
C GLU A 66 6.09 9.42 8.99
N ALA A 67 6.56 10.19 9.96
CA ALA A 67 6.58 9.77 11.35
C ALA A 67 5.17 9.61 11.96
N ARG A 68 4.17 10.30 11.39
CA ARG A 68 2.74 10.09 11.67
C ARG A 68 2.13 8.91 10.90
N GLN A 69 2.91 8.15 10.10
CA GLN A 69 2.36 7.11 9.23
C GLN A 69 1.39 6.22 9.98
N GLN A 70 0.19 6.18 9.42
CA GLN A 70 -0.96 5.51 9.99
C GLN A 70 -0.69 4.00 10.12
N PRO A 71 -1.27 3.35 11.13
CA PRO A 71 -1.14 1.90 11.29
C PRO A 71 -1.48 1.20 9.99
N LEU A 72 -0.60 0.28 9.55
CA LEU A 72 -0.88 -0.55 8.38
C LEU A 72 -2.15 -1.36 8.64
N THR A 73 -3.05 -1.36 7.67
CA THR A 73 -4.27 -2.18 7.72
C THR A 73 -3.94 -3.60 7.24
N SER A 74 -4.35 -4.61 8.00
CA SER A 74 -4.22 -6.01 7.60
C SER A 74 -5.39 -6.42 6.71
N ILE A 75 -5.10 -6.92 5.52
CA ILE A 75 -6.05 -7.62 4.66
C ILE A 75 -5.80 -9.12 4.81
N GLU A 76 -6.85 -9.86 5.11
CA GLU A 76 -6.79 -11.27 5.48
C GLU A 76 -7.91 -12.04 4.77
N ALA A 77 -7.57 -13.16 4.15
CA ALA A 77 -8.54 -14.06 3.55
C ALA A 77 -8.06 -15.51 3.56
N ARG A 78 -9.01 -16.44 3.53
CA ARG A 78 -8.72 -17.86 3.32
C ARG A 78 -9.36 -18.29 2.00
N LEU A 79 -8.53 -18.72 1.06
CA LEU A 79 -8.90 -18.98 -0.32
C LEU A 79 -8.52 -20.43 -0.70
N PRO A 80 -9.21 -21.05 -1.68
CA PRO A 80 -8.71 -22.30 -2.26
C PRO A 80 -7.29 -22.11 -2.79
N ALA A 81 -6.41 -23.06 -2.54
CA ALA A 81 -4.97 -22.95 -2.83
C ALA A 81 -4.70 -22.58 -4.29
N VAL A 82 -5.49 -23.11 -5.21
CA VAL A 82 -5.41 -22.84 -6.65
C VAL A 82 -5.49 -21.35 -6.99
N TYR A 83 -6.19 -20.52 -6.21
CA TYR A 83 -6.20 -19.08 -6.43
C TYR A 83 -4.84 -18.46 -6.12
N LEU A 84 -4.19 -18.89 -5.03
CA LEU A 84 -2.84 -18.39 -4.73
C LEU A 84 -1.81 -18.94 -5.71
N ASP A 85 -1.98 -20.19 -6.16
CA ASP A 85 -1.09 -20.78 -7.14
C ASP A 85 -1.21 -20.04 -8.50
N VAL A 86 -2.42 -19.61 -8.90
CA VAL A 86 -2.63 -18.75 -10.08
C VAL A 86 -2.06 -17.35 -9.89
N LEU A 87 -2.23 -16.74 -8.72
CA LEU A 87 -1.62 -15.44 -8.41
C LEU A 87 -0.09 -15.52 -8.56
N ASP A 88 0.53 -16.53 -7.95
CA ASP A 88 1.99 -16.72 -8.00
C ASP A 88 2.45 -17.01 -9.44
N ALA A 89 1.72 -17.83 -10.20
CA ALA A 89 2.03 -18.11 -11.60
C ALA A 89 1.92 -16.85 -12.48
N ALA A 90 0.88 -16.04 -12.29
CA ALA A 90 0.72 -14.77 -13.00
C ALA A 90 1.89 -13.83 -12.68
N MET A 91 2.26 -13.70 -11.41
CA MET A 91 3.40 -12.89 -10.98
C MET A 91 4.72 -13.34 -11.62
N HIS A 92 5.01 -14.64 -11.56
CA HIS A 92 6.22 -15.24 -12.15
C HIS A 92 6.29 -15.03 -13.67
N SER A 93 5.14 -15.10 -14.37
CA SER A 93 5.08 -14.85 -15.82
C SER A 93 5.37 -13.39 -16.20
N VAL A 94 5.15 -12.44 -15.29
CA VAL A 94 5.47 -11.02 -15.49
C VAL A 94 6.95 -10.75 -15.21
N ILE A 95 7.48 -11.33 -14.13
CA ILE A 95 8.88 -11.23 -13.71
C ILE A 95 9.32 -12.51 -13.00
N GLU A 96 10.42 -13.11 -13.46
CA GLU A 96 10.86 -14.46 -13.06
C GLU A 96 11.13 -14.57 -11.54
N ASP A 97 11.70 -13.53 -10.94
CA ASP A 97 12.04 -13.50 -9.50
C ASP A 97 10.87 -13.11 -8.58
N ALA A 98 9.63 -13.08 -9.09
CA ALA A 98 8.47 -12.72 -8.28
C ALA A 98 8.20 -13.73 -7.16
N GLY A 99 8.42 -13.30 -5.92
CA GLY A 99 8.06 -14.07 -4.72
C GLY A 99 6.78 -13.58 -4.04
N VAL A 100 6.37 -14.29 -2.98
CA VAL A 100 5.15 -14.01 -2.18
C VAL A 100 5.10 -12.58 -1.65
N GLN A 101 6.26 -11.96 -1.37
CA GLN A 101 6.38 -10.58 -0.93
C GLN A 101 5.79 -9.57 -1.93
N MET A 102 5.73 -9.91 -3.22
CA MET A 102 5.22 -9.04 -4.27
C MET A 102 3.69 -9.15 -4.46
N ARG A 103 3.01 -10.10 -3.81
CA ARG A 103 1.54 -10.27 -3.93
C ARG A 103 0.79 -8.99 -3.62
N LYS A 104 1.25 -8.22 -2.63
CA LYS A 104 0.68 -6.91 -2.29
C LYS A 104 0.73 -5.96 -3.48
N LEU A 105 1.88 -5.85 -4.16
CA LEU A 105 2.08 -4.95 -5.28
C LEU A 105 1.14 -5.31 -6.43
N PHE A 106 1.11 -6.59 -6.80
CA PHE A 106 0.24 -7.08 -7.87
C PHE A 106 -1.24 -6.91 -7.54
N LEU A 107 -1.69 -7.26 -6.33
CA LEU A 107 -3.08 -7.06 -5.93
C LEU A 107 -3.45 -5.56 -5.87
N SER A 108 -2.53 -4.69 -5.42
CA SER A 108 -2.78 -3.26 -5.35
C SER A 108 -3.02 -2.64 -6.72
N TYR A 109 -2.39 -3.13 -7.79
CA TYR A 109 -2.69 -2.70 -9.16
C TYR A 109 -4.16 -2.91 -9.52
N TYR A 110 -4.71 -4.06 -9.12
CA TYR A 110 -6.09 -4.43 -9.38
C TYR A 110 -7.08 -3.82 -8.39
N PHE A 111 -6.64 -3.13 -7.32
CA PHE A 111 -7.55 -2.45 -6.39
C PHE A 111 -8.21 -1.18 -6.97
N ASN A 112 -8.05 -0.94 -8.27
CA ASN A 112 -8.68 0.16 -8.99
C ASN A 112 -10.14 -0.14 -9.33
N ALA A 113 -11.05 0.81 -9.06
CA ALA A 113 -12.48 0.71 -9.40
C ALA A 113 -12.79 0.41 -10.87
N ARG A 114 -11.87 0.71 -11.81
CA ARG A 114 -12.05 0.45 -13.25
C ARG A 114 -12.28 -1.02 -13.59
N VAL A 115 -11.75 -1.96 -12.80
CA VAL A 115 -11.94 -3.40 -13.07
C VAL A 115 -13.27 -3.93 -12.55
N ALA A 116 -13.99 -3.20 -11.70
CA ALA A 116 -15.20 -3.68 -11.03
C ALA A 116 -16.25 -4.33 -11.97
N PRO A 117 -16.54 -3.79 -13.18
CA PRO A 117 -17.58 -4.36 -14.05
C PRO A 117 -17.27 -5.76 -14.59
N CYS A 118 -16.00 -6.17 -14.65
CA CYS A 118 -15.61 -7.47 -15.21
C CYS A 118 -15.31 -8.54 -14.15
N LEU A 119 -15.22 -8.17 -12.86
CA LEU A 119 -14.78 -9.06 -11.78
C LEU A 119 -15.69 -10.28 -11.59
N GLU A 120 -17.01 -10.07 -11.52
CA GLU A 120 -17.96 -11.17 -11.32
C GLU A 120 -17.92 -12.17 -12.47
N ARG A 121 -17.83 -11.66 -13.71
CA ARG A 121 -17.70 -12.50 -14.91
C ARG A 121 -16.39 -13.28 -14.90
N ALA A 122 -15.27 -12.62 -14.59
CA ALA A 122 -13.96 -13.26 -14.54
C ALA A 122 -13.93 -14.39 -13.49
N HIS A 123 -14.50 -14.15 -12.31
CA HIS A 123 -14.61 -15.15 -11.26
C HIS A 123 -15.48 -16.33 -11.64
N SER A 124 -16.65 -16.06 -12.24
CA SER A 124 -17.59 -17.11 -12.67
C SER A 124 -16.98 -17.99 -13.75
N ALA A 125 -16.35 -17.38 -14.77
CA ALA A 125 -15.65 -18.09 -15.82
C ALA A 125 -14.50 -18.94 -15.26
N PHE A 126 -13.76 -18.42 -14.28
CA PHE A 126 -12.69 -19.20 -13.65
C PHE A 126 -13.21 -20.41 -12.89
N THR A 127 -14.30 -20.22 -12.14
CA THR A 127 -14.91 -21.29 -11.36
C THR A 127 -15.44 -22.40 -12.27
N ALA A 128 -16.08 -22.03 -13.38
CA ALA A 128 -16.52 -22.97 -14.40
C ALA A 128 -15.34 -23.74 -15.02
N TYR A 129 -14.27 -23.04 -15.40
CA TYR A 129 -13.05 -23.66 -15.91
C TYR A 129 -12.45 -24.66 -14.90
N LEU A 130 -12.34 -24.29 -13.63
CA LEU A 130 -11.81 -25.20 -12.61
C LEU A 130 -12.68 -26.45 -12.42
N ALA A 131 -14.01 -26.29 -12.47
CA ALA A 131 -14.94 -27.41 -12.37
C ALA A 131 -14.80 -28.37 -13.57
N GLU A 132 -14.75 -27.82 -14.79
CA GLU A 132 -14.54 -28.60 -16.02
C GLU A 132 -13.20 -29.36 -15.98
N GLN A 133 -12.12 -28.71 -15.55
CA GLN A 133 -10.82 -29.37 -15.42
C GLN A 133 -10.81 -30.46 -14.34
N ALA A 134 -11.54 -30.27 -13.24
CA ALA A 134 -11.67 -31.28 -12.19
C ALA A 134 -12.43 -32.50 -12.70
N GLU A 135 -13.55 -32.30 -13.40
CA GLU A 135 -14.36 -33.37 -13.97
C GLU A 135 -13.59 -34.15 -15.04
N ALA A 136 -12.97 -33.45 -16.01
CA ALA A 136 -12.21 -34.08 -17.09
C ALA A 136 -11.04 -34.94 -16.58
N ARG A 137 -10.47 -34.58 -15.42
CA ARG A 137 -9.35 -35.29 -14.78
C ARG A 137 -9.79 -36.22 -13.65
N GLN A 138 -11.09 -36.36 -13.41
CA GLN A 138 -11.67 -37.18 -12.34
C GLN A 138 -11.09 -36.85 -10.95
N LEU A 139 -10.85 -35.57 -10.69
CA LEU A 139 -10.26 -35.08 -9.45
C LEU A 139 -11.31 -34.98 -8.32
N PRO A 140 -10.92 -35.25 -7.06
CA PRO A 140 -11.82 -35.08 -5.93
C PRO A 140 -12.20 -33.61 -5.71
N ALA A 141 -13.42 -33.36 -5.25
CA ALA A 141 -13.95 -32.02 -4.95
C ALA A 141 -13.29 -31.35 -3.73
N VAL A 142 -12.33 -31.99 -3.07
CA VAL A 142 -11.68 -31.46 -1.88
C VAL A 142 -10.64 -30.42 -2.29
N HIS A 143 -10.90 -29.17 -1.93
CA HIS A 143 -9.98 -28.07 -2.16
C HIS A 143 -9.14 -27.80 -0.91
N SER A 144 -7.82 -27.84 -1.05
CA SER A 144 -6.92 -27.32 -0.02
C SER A 144 -7.10 -25.81 0.10
N MET A 145 -7.08 -25.28 1.32
CA MET A 145 -7.29 -23.86 1.59
C MET A 145 -6.01 -23.23 2.13
N LYS A 146 -5.58 -22.10 1.55
CA LYS A 146 -4.42 -21.32 1.98
C LYS A 146 -4.84 -19.94 2.47
N ARG A 147 -4.07 -19.37 3.41
CA ARG A 147 -4.27 -18.01 3.92
C ARG A 147 -3.52 -17.00 3.04
N LEU A 148 -4.18 -15.91 2.70
CA LEU A 148 -3.58 -14.69 2.17
C LEU A 148 -3.59 -13.64 3.28
N SER A 149 -2.42 -13.09 3.61
CA SER A 149 -2.24 -12.02 4.58
C SER A 149 -1.33 -10.97 3.97
N LEU A 150 -1.75 -9.72 4.01
CA LEU A 150 -0.94 -8.60 3.54
C LEU A 150 -1.23 -7.32 4.34
N LYS A 151 -0.18 -6.53 4.57
CA LYS A 151 -0.27 -5.24 5.26
C LYS A 151 -0.21 -4.09 4.26
N VAL A 152 -1.22 -3.24 4.27
CA VAL A 152 -1.36 -2.12 3.33
C VAL A 152 -1.40 -0.78 4.05
N ASN A 153 -1.01 0.28 3.33
CA ASN A 153 -1.23 1.65 3.81
C ASN A 153 -2.71 2.04 3.62
N HIS A 154 -3.12 3.18 4.17
CA HIS A 154 -4.50 3.64 4.09
C HIS A 154 -5.00 3.86 2.65
N TYR A 155 -4.13 4.17 1.68
CA TYR A 155 -4.56 4.48 0.31
C TYR A 155 -5.04 3.20 -0.37
N VAL A 156 -4.26 2.14 -0.25
CA VAL A 156 -4.60 0.82 -0.78
C VAL A 156 -5.80 0.21 -0.02
N ALA A 157 -5.94 0.51 1.28
CA ALA A 157 -7.12 0.10 2.05
C ALA A 157 -8.40 0.81 1.59
N GLU A 158 -8.33 2.11 1.31
CA GLU A 158 -9.43 2.90 0.74
C GLU A 158 -9.81 2.43 -0.66
N ASP A 159 -8.83 2.11 -1.51
CA ASP A 159 -9.05 1.52 -2.84
C ASP A 159 -9.83 0.20 -2.75
N LEU A 160 -9.40 -0.71 -1.87
CA LEU A 160 -10.10 -1.96 -1.61
C LEU A 160 -11.52 -1.71 -1.09
N ALA A 161 -11.69 -0.78 -0.15
CA ALA A 161 -13.00 -0.45 0.41
C ALA A 161 -13.97 0.10 -0.65
N ARG A 162 -13.48 0.93 -1.57
CA ARG A 162 -14.26 1.43 -2.71
C ARG A 162 -14.71 0.30 -3.63
N LEU A 163 -13.82 -0.66 -3.92
CA LEU A 163 -14.18 -1.84 -4.71
C LEU A 163 -15.21 -2.72 -4.02
N LEU A 164 -15.07 -2.96 -2.71
CA LEU A 164 -16.06 -3.73 -1.94
C LEU A 164 -17.44 -3.08 -2.02
N GLN A 165 -17.52 -1.76 -1.89
CA GLN A 165 -18.78 -1.02 -2.03
C GLN A 165 -19.35 -1.09 -3.45
N ALA A 166 -18.51 -0.93 -4.47
CA ALA A 166 -18.94 -0.92 -5.87
C ALA A 166 -19.44 -2.30 -6.34
N THR A 167 -18.79 -3.37 -5.87
CA THR A 167 -19.10 -4.75 -6.28
C THR A 167 -20.11 -5.43 -5.36
N ARG A 168 -20.28 -4.94 -4.13
CA ARG A 168 -21.06 -5.59 -3.05
C ARG A 168 -20.57 -7.00 -2.69
N MET A 169 -19.33 -7.34 -3.05
CA MET A 169 -18.70 -8.61 -2.70
C MET A 169 -18.16 -8.60 -1.26
N THR A 170 -18.02 -9.78 -0.66
CA THR A 170 -17.16 -9.94 0.52
C THR A 170 -15.69 -9.77 0.14
N GLN A 171 -14.83 -9.48 1.12
CA GLN A 171 -13.37 -9.39 0.90
C GLN A 171 -12.80 -10.65 0.24
N THR A 172 -13.27 -11.83 0.66
CA THR A 172 -12.82 -13.10 0.09
C THR A 172 -13.25 -13.26 -1.37
N GLU A 173 -14.50 -12.96 -1.71
CA GLU A 173 -15.01 -13.02 -3.10
C GLU A 173 -14.32 -12.01 -4.00
N LEU A 174 -14.09 -10.80 -3.50
CA LEU A 174 -13.37 -9.77 -4.24
C LEU A 174 -11.95 -10.23 -4.55
N LEU A 175 -11.21 -10.75 -3.56
CA LEU A 175 -9.85 -11.26 -3.78
C LEU A 175 -9.81 -12.43 -4.78
N LYS A 176 -10.78 -13.35 -4.73
CA LYS A 176 -10.92 -14.41 -5.75
C LYS A 176 -11.11 -13.81 -7.14
N SER A 177 -11.99 -12.81 -7.25
CA SER A 177 -12.34 -12.19 -8.52
C SER A 177 -11.19 -11.38 -9.12
N LEU A 178 -10.41 -10.69 -8.28
CA LEU A 178 -9.21 -9.97 -8.71
C LEU A 178 -8.12 -10.93 -9.23
N ILE A 179 -7.91 -12.04 -8.53
CA ILE A 179 -6.99 -13.09 -8.99
C ILE A 179 -7.48 -13.71 -10.31
N ALA A 180 -8.79 -13.94 -10.44
CA ALA A 180 -9.38 -14.45 -11.68
C ALA A 180 -9.22 -13.46 -12.85
N GLN A 181 -9.36 -12.16 -12.60
CA GLN A 181 -9.12 -11.12 -13.58
C GLN A 181 -7.64 -11.05 -13.99
N MET A 182 -6.72 -11.11 -13.02
CA MET A 182 -5.29 -11.14 -13.28
C MET A 182 -4.89 -12.34 -14.14
N ARG A 183 -5.52 -13.51 -13.95
CA ARG A 183 -5.33 -14.67 -14.83
C ARG A 183 -5.63 -14.34 -16.29
N LEU A 184 -6.77 -13.70 -16.56
CA LEU A 184 -7.18 -13.31 -17.92
C LEU A 184 -6.19 -12.31 -18.52
N ASP A 185 -5.85 -11.28 -17.75
CA ASP A 185 -5.00 -10.19 -18.23
C ASP A 185 -3.56 -10.63 -18.50
N VAL A 186 -3.02 -11.50 -17.63
CA VAL A 186 -1.61 -11.87 -17.60
C VAL A 186 -1.35 -13.25 -18.22
N LEU A 187 -1.97 -14.30 -17.68
CA LEU A 187 -1.67 -15.69 -18.08
C LEU A 187 -2.30 -16.05 -19.42
N GLU A 188 -3.47 -15.48 -19.72
CA GLU A 188 -4.15 -15.65 -21.01
C GLU A 188 -3.78 -14.52 -22.00
N GLY A 189 -2.90 -13.59 -21.60
CA GLY A 189 -2.40 -12.51 -22.45
C GLY A 189 -3.46 -11.48 -22.86
N GLY A 190 -4.59 -11.43 -22.15
CA GLY A 190 -5.74 -10.58 -22.50
C GLY A 190 -5.48 -9.08 -22.40
N ASN A 191 -4.41 -8.66 -21.71
CA ASN A 191 -4.10 -7.24 -21.54
C ASN A 191 -2.58 -6.94 -21.49
N PRO A 192 -1.95 -6.69 -22.65
CA PRO A 192 -0.53 -6.34 -22.73
C PRO A 192 -0.14 -5.08 -21.94
N ALA A 193 -1.06 -4.11 -21.82
CA ALA A 193 -0.81 -2.89 -21.06
C ALA A 193 -0.71 -3.20 -19.55
N ALA A 194 -1.61 -4.05 -19.03
CA ALA A 194 -1.53 -4.50 -17.64
C ALA A 194 -0.23 -5.25 -17.34
N ILE A 195 0.22 -6.11 -18.27
CA ILE A 195 1.52 -6.80 -18.13
C ILE A 195 2.68 -5.80 -18.10
N ALA A 196 2.67 -4.80 -18.98
CA ALA A 196 3.71 -3.77 -19.02
C ALA A 196 3.75 -2.95 -17.72
N ASP A 197 2.60 -2.47 -17.25
CA ASP A 197 2.49 -1.70 -16.00
C ASP A 197 2.96 -2.53 -14.80
N LEU A 198 2.49 -3.78 -14.68
CA LEU A 198 2.87 -4.69 -13.60
C LEU A 198 4.37 -4.95 -13.60
N ARG A 199 4.97 -5.14 -14.79
CA ARG A 199 6.42 -5.34 -14.93
C ARG A 199 7.22 -4.11 -14.51
N GLU A 200 6.76 -2.93 -14.88
CA GLU A 200 7.44 -1.68 -14.52
C GLU A 200 7.37 -1.42 -13.02
N MET A 201 6.19 -1.55 -12.41
CA MET A 201 6.05 -1.44 -10.95
C MET A 201 6.85 -2.51 -10.21
N ALA A 202 6.85 -3.75 -10.70
CA ALA A 202 7.59 -4.85 -10.09
C ALA A 202 9.10 -4.56 -10.06
N ARG A 203 9.67 -4.00 -11.12
CA ARG A 203 11.09 -3.59 -11.17
C ARG A 203 11.44 -2.48 -10.19
N LEU A 204 10.50 -1.57 -9.91
CA LEU A 204 10.68 -0.49 -8.94
C LEU A 204 10.43 -0.93 -7.48
N GLY A 205 9.78 -2.07 -7.29
CA GLY A 205 9.42 -2.62 -5.98
C GLY A 205 10.34 -3.73 -5.46
N LEU A 206 11.31 -4.20 -6.28
CA LEU A 206 12.42 -5.06 -5.88
C LEU A 206 13.56 -4.23 -5.29
#